data_AF-A0A7C7PT85-F1
#
_entry.id   AF-A0A7C7PT85-F1
#
_cell.length_a   1.000
_cell.length_b   1.000
_cell.length_c   1.000
_cell.angle_alpha   90.00
_cell.angle_beta   90.00
_cell.angle_gamma   90.00
#
_symmetry.space_group_name_H-M   'P 1'
#
loop_
_entity.id
_entity.type
_entity.pdbx_description
1 polymer ?
#
loop_
_entity_poly.entity_id
_entity_poly.type
_entity_poly.pdbx_seq_one_letter_code
_entity_poly.pdbx_strand_id
1 'polypeptide(L)'
;MEPWDGPAAVCGFGGRWAVAGMDRNGLRPMRYTITNDGLLFAGSETGMVRIDEQRIVEKGRLGPGQMIAVDLHDGRLYHDGEIKAHLAAQKPFGEWIANVTSIDDLLRPDHGEPVRWEGEALRRRQLTYGLTMEDLELILHPMVEDAKEAIGSMGDDTPLAVLSSRYRGMHHFFRQNFSQVTNPPIDSLRERRVMTLKTRLGNLGNILDEDEAQLRLLQLESPVLSNAEFDALLVHMGDTATSIDCTFPAEAGEAGLGEALDRIRLEAETAVREGCEHVILSDEAVSSGRVAVPMILATGAVHSHLVKQKLRTFVSLNVRAGECLDVHYFAVLIGVGATTANAYLAQESIA
;
A
#
# COMPACT_ATOMS: atom_id res chain seq x y z
N MET A 1 10.84 3.10 6.98
CA MET A 1 9.80 3.31 7.99
C MET A 1 8.56 3.84 7.30
N GLU A 2 7.46 3.11 7.35
CA GLU A 2 6.14 3.57 6.93
C GLU A 2 5.57 4.63 7.90
N PRO A 3 4.75 5.59 7.41
CA PRO A 3 4.17 6.61 8.28
C PRO A 3 3.21 6.02 9.32
N TRP A 4 3.25 6.56 10.53
CA TRP A 4 2.27 6.29 11.58
C TRP A 4 1.20 7.38 11.52
N ASP A 5 0.15 7.13 10.73
CA ASP A 5 -0.84 8.14 10.38
C ASP A 5 -2.04 8.21 11.34
N GLY A 6 -2.78 9.30 11.26
CA GLY A 6 -3.95 9.62 12.09
C GLY A 6 -3.83 10.97 12.80
N PRO A 7 -4.93 11.50 13.38
CA PRO A 7 -4.91 12.80 14.06
C PRO A 7 -3.96 12.83 15.25
N ALA A 8 -2.86 13.58 15.14
CA ALA A 8 -1.81 13.60 16.14
C ALA A 8 -1.23 15.00 16.36
N ALA A 9 -1.32 15.46 17.60
CA ALA A 9 -0.54 16.57 18.13
C ALA A 9 0.40 15.98 19.19
N VAL A 10 1.70 15.99 18.91
CA VAL A 10 2.70 15.25 19.71
C VAL A 10 3.62 16.25 20.38
N CYS A 11 3.85 16.05 21.68
CA CYS A 11 4.95 16.69 22.41
C CYS A 11 5.92 15.60 22.87
N GLY A 12 7.21 15.76 22.59
CA GLY A 12 8.24 14.77 22.86
C GLY A 12 9.46 15.39 23.54
N PHE A 13 10.14 14.59 24.35
CA PHE A 13 11.42 14.93 24.96
C PHE A 13 12.41 13.79 24.74
N GLY A 14 13.54 14.10 24.12
CA GLY A 14 14.59 13.15 23.75
C GLY A 14 15.92 13.42 24.46
N GLY A 15 15.89 13.80 25.74
CA GLY A 15 17.08 14.11 26.53
C GLY A 15 17.68 15.49 26.23
N ARG A 16 18.13 15.71 24.98
CA ARG A 16 18.66 17.00 24.51
C ARG A 16 17.58 17.91 23.92
N TRP A 17 16.61 17.31 23.24
CA TRP A 17 15.61 18.04 22.46
C TRP A 17 14.23 17.96 23.11
N ALA A 18 13.54 19.10 23.15
CA ALA A 18 12.10 19.16 23.37
C ALA A 18 11.43 19.55 22.06
N VAL A 19 10.42 18.79 21.63
CA VAL A 19 9.74 18.99 20.34
C VAL A 19 8.24 18.99 20.51
N ALA A 20 7.56 19.82 19.72
CA ALA A 20 6.13 19.69 19.46
C ALA A 20 5.92 19.59 17.95
N GLY A 21 5.11 18.64 17.51
CA GLY A 21 4.89 18.31 16.11
C GLY A 21 3.45 17.96 15.80
N MET A 22 3.11 18.04 14.52
CA MET A 22 1.78 17.79 14.01
C MET A 22 1.77 16.66 12.98
N ASP A 23 0.67 15.91 12.92
CA ASP A 23 0.40 14.98 11.83
C ASP A 23 0.42 15.68 10.46
N ARG A 24 0.55 14.87 9.40
CA ARG A 24 0.71 15.35 8.02
C ARG A 24 -0.42 16.22 7.52
N ASN A 25 -1.62 16.14 8.12
CA ASN A 25 -2.83 16.81 7.70
C ASN A 25 -3.26 17.92 8.68
N GLY A 26 -2.61 18.04 9.85
CA GLY A 26 -2.94 19.07 10.83
C GLY A 26 -4.30 18.84 11.50
N LEU A 27 -4.65 17.59 11.78
CA LEU A 27 -5.99 17.20 12.24
C LEU A 27 -6.24 17.48 13.72
N ARG A 28 -5.21 17.90 14.46
CA ARG A 28 -5.31 18.35 15.86
C ARG A 28 -4.85 19.80 16.01
N PRO A 29 -5.37 20.55 16.99
CA PRO A 29 -4.87 21.89 17.26
C PRO A 29 -3.54 21.83 18.04
N MET A 30 -2.59 22.68 17.66
CA MET A 30 -1.40 22.96 18.46
C MET A 30 -1.06 24.45 18.34
N ARG A 31 -1.17 25.16 19.47
CA ARG A 31 -0.82 26.58 19.63
C ARG A 31 0.46 26.69 20.43
N TYR A 32 1.21 27.76 20.19
CA TYR A 32 2.36 28.08 21.02
C TYR A 32 2.48 29.58 21.30
N THR A 33 3.18 29.92 22.38
CA THR A 33 3.51 31.28 22.80
C THR A 33 4.96 31.32 23.26
N ILE A 34 5.72 32.31 22.77
CA ILE A 34 7.11 32.54 23.13
C ILE A 34 7.19 33.85 23.90
N THR A 35 7.91 33.83 25.02
CA THR A 35 8.09 35.01 25.87
C THR A 35 9.50 35.58 25.78
N ASN A 36 9.66 36.84 26.17
CA ASN A 36 10.93 37.56 26.15
C ASN A 36 11.96 37.05 27.19
N ASP A 37 11.51 36.29 28.19
CA ASP A 37 12.36 35.55 29.12
C ASP A 37 12.76 34.15 28.61
N GLY A 38 12.50 33.84 27.34
CA GLY A 38 13.02 32.65 26.66
C GLY A 38 12.23 31.36 26.91
N LEU A 39 10.97 31.46 27.33
CA LEU A 39 10.11 30.29 27.52
C LEU A 39 9.24 30.02 26.29
N LEU A 40 9.11 28.74 25.95
CA LEU A 40 8.17 28.24 24.95
C LEU A 40 7.03 27.51 25.66
N PHE A 41 5.80 28.00 25.48
CA PHE A 41 4.59 27.33 25.92
C PHE A 41 3.89 26.75 24.70
N ALA A 42 3.60 25.45 24.68
CA ALA A 42 2.89 24.78 23.59
C ALA A 42 1.77 23.89 24.13
N GLY A 43 0.66 23.83 23.39
CA GLY A 43 -0.36 22.81 23.61
C GLY A 43 -1.64 23.02 22.80
N SER A 44 -2.69 22.28 23.16
CA SER A 44 -3.89 22.14 22.31
C SER A 44 -4.70 23.42 22.17
N GLU A 45 -4.66 24.29 23.18
CA GLU A 45 -5.43 25.53 23.24
C GLU A 45 -4.54 26.72 23.62
N THR A 46 -5.01 27.92 23.30
CA THR A 46 -4.38 29.16 23.78
C THR A 46 -5.00 29.56 25.12
N GLY A 47 -4.20 30.13 26.03
CA GLY A 47 -4.68 30.59 27.34
C GLY A 47 -4.71 29.52 28.44
N MET A 48 -4.15 28.34 28.19
CA MET A 48 -3.99 27.30 29.22
C MET A 48 -3.08 27.75 30.38
N VAL A 49 -2.13 28.65 30.09
CA VAL A 49 -1.22 29.25 31.05
C VAL A 49 -1.39 30.76 30.98
N ARG A 50 -1.56 31.41 32.14
CA ARG A 50 -1.66 32.86 32.23
C ARG A 50 -0.28 33.48 32.03
N ILE A 51 -0.14 34.24 30.94
CA ILE A 51 1.10 34.95 30.57
C ILE A 51 0.76 36.44 30.48
N ASP A 52 1.62 37.29 31.01
CA ASP A 52 1.49 38.74 30.82
C ASP A 52 1.72 39.08 29.35
N GLU A 53 0.76 39.75 28.70
CA GLU A 53 0.83 40.14 27.29
C GLU A 53 2.08 40.98 26.99
N GLN A 54 2.61 41.74 27.96
CA GLN A 54 3.85 42.52 27.78
C GLN A 54 5.10 41.65 27.64
N ARG A 55 5.04 40.40 28.10
CA ARG A 55 6.15 39.43 27.98
C ARG A 55 6.11 38.65 26.68
N ILE A 56 5.01 38.71 25.93
CA ILE A 56 4.80 37.86 24.76
C ILE A 56 5.53 38.45 23.56
N VAL A 57 6.41 37.65 22.97
CA VAL A 57 7.15 37.99 21.75
C VAL A 57 6.42 37.44 20.53
N GLU A 58 5.90 36.21 20.62
CA GLU A 58 5.25 35.54 19.51
C GLU A 58 4.09 34.67 19.99
N LYS A 59 2.98 34.69 19.23
CA LYS A 59 1.89 33.71 19.33
C LYS A 59 1.75 33.03 17.98
N GLY A 60 1.87 31.70 17.96
CA GLY A 60 1.84 30.92 16.73
C GLY A 60 0.99 29.65 16.83
N ARG A 61 1.03 28.88 15.76
CA ARG A 61 0.39 27.56 15.65
C ARG A 61 1.21 26.65 14.74
N LEU A 62 1.11 25.35 14.95
CA LEU A 62 1.64 24.37 14.00
C LEU A 62 0.54 23.98 12.99
N GLY A 63 0.87 24.08 11.72
CA GLY A 63 0.09 23.54 10.61
C GLY A 63 0.44 22.10 10.26
N PRO A 64 -0.11 21.57 9.15
CA PRO A 64 0.13 20.21 8.70
C PRO A 64 1.62 19.87 8.53
N GLY A 65 2.08 18.81 9.19
CA GLY A 65 3.48 18.33 9.14
C GLY A 65 4.52 19.31 9.68
N GLN A 66 4.10 20.34 10.42
CA GLN A 66 5.01 21.31 11.03
C GLN A 66 5.48 20.88 12.41
N MET A 67 6.65 21.37 12.81
CA MET A 67 7.20 21.16 14.13
C MET A 67 7.88 22.43 14.69
N ILE A 68 8.04 22.47 16.01
CA ILE A 68 8.85 23.45 16.73
C ILE A 68 9.72 22.70 17.73
N ALA A 69 10.98 23.09 17.85
CA ALA A 69 11.96 22.35 18.65
C ALA A 69 12.84 23.29 19.47
N VAL A 70 13.25 22.83 20.65
CA VAL A 70 14.25 23.50 21.48
C VAL A 70 15.40 22.53 21.72
N ASP A 71 16.60 22.97 21.37
CA ASP A 71 17.83 22.32 21.81
C ASP A 71 18.16 22.82 23.22
N LEU A 72 18.02 21.97 24.22
CA LEU A 72 18.23 22.33 25.62
C LEU A 72 19.72 22.40 25.98
N HIS A 73 20.59 21.80 25.17
CA HIS A 73 22.04 21.91 25.36
C HIS A 73 22.53 23.30 24.95
N ASP A 74 22.13 23.75 23.76
CA ASP A 74 22.56 25.04 23.20
C ASP A 74 21.61 26.20 23.56
N GLY A 75 20.47 25.90 24.20
CA GLY A 75 19.45 26.88 24.58
C GLY A 75 18.78 27.56 23.38
N ARG A 76 18.70 26.87 22.24
CA ARG A 76 18.25 27.46 20.97
C ARG A 76 16.88 26.93 20.56
N LEU A 77 15.98 27.87 20.25
CA LEU A 77 14.70 27.60 19.59
C LEU A 77 14.91 27.42 18.08
N TYR A 78 14.20 26.46 17.50
CA TYR A 78 14.10 26.24 16.07
C TYR A 78 12.63 26.23 15.65
N HIS A 79 12.27 27.14 14.75
CA HIS A 79 10.98 27.06 14.04
C HIS A 79 11.04 25.98 12.95
N ASP A 80 9.88 25.63 12.39
CA ASP A 80 9.71 24.51 11.44
C ASP A 80 10.75 24.46 10.32
N GLY A 81 10.94 25.59 9.62
CA GLY A 81 11.90 25.67 8.52
C GLY A 81 13.35 25.48 8.98
N GLU A 82 13.70 25.99 10.17
CA GLU A 82 15.06 25.92 10.71
C GLU A 82 15.41 24.50 11.17
N ILE A 83 14.50 23.82 11.86
CA ILE A 83 14.74 22.44 12.31
C ILE A 83 14.77 21.48 11.12
N LYS A 84 13.90 21.66 10.12
CA LYS A 84 13.95 20.88 8.88
C LYS A 84 15.24 21.12 8.09
N ALA A 85 15.70 22.37 8.00
CA ALA A 85 16.98 22.70 7.38
C ALA A 85 18.15 22.09 8.15
N HIS A 86 18.11 22.12 9.49
CA HIS A 86 19.12 21.50 10.34
C HIS A 86 19.18 19.99 10.10
N LEU A 87 18.04 19.30 10.11
CA LEU A 87 17.96 17.85 9.85
C LEU A 87 18.42 17.52 8.43
N ALA A 88 17.96 18.26 7.42
CA ALA A 88 18.36 18.04 6.02
C ALA A 88 19.87 18.21 5.78
N ALA A 89 20.56 18.99 6.61
CA ALA A 89 22.00 19.20 6.53
C ALA A 89 22.84 18.12 7.24
N GLN A 90 22.23 17.18 7.99
CA GLN A 90 22.97 16.18 8.75
C GLN A 90 23.65 15.13 7.86
N LYS A 91 23.07 14.85 6.69
CA LYS A 91 23.54 13.85 5.73
C LYS A 91 23.28 14.34 4.30
N PRO A 92 24.01 13.82 3.28
CA PRO A 92 23.77 14.18 1.89
C PRO A 92 22.54 13.44 1.32
N PHE A 93 21.36 13.65 1.91
CA PHE A 93 20.12 12.96 1.51
C PHE A 93 19.79 13.12 0.03
N GLY A 94 20.15 14.26 -0.58
CA GLY A 94 19.99 14.48 -2.02
C GLY A 94 20.81 13.52 -2.88
N GLU A 95 22.04 13.19 -2.45
CA GLU A 95 22.87 12.19 -3.13
C GLU A 95 22.31 10.78 -2.90
N TRP A 96 21.87 10.48 -1.68
CA TRP A 96 21.33 9.16 -1.36
C TRP A 96 20.04 8.86 -2.14
N ILE A 97 19.16 9.85 -2.32
CA ILE A 97 17.91 9.70 -3.09
C ILE A 97 18.18 9.30 -4.54
N ALA A 98 19.33 9.67 -5.12
CA ALA A 98 19.69 9.28 -6.47
C ALA A 98 19.88 7.76 -6.64
N ASN A 99 20.01 7.00 -5.54
CA ASN A 99 20.08 5.54 -5.57
C ASN A 99 18.71 4.86 -5.75
N VAL A 100 17.60 5.61 -5.58
CA VAL A 100 16.24 5.08 -5.79
C VAL A 100 16.01 4.91 -7.29
N THR A 101 15.72 3.68 -7.71
CA THR A 101 15.37 3.39 -9.11
C THR A 101 13.86 3.47 -9.28
N SER A 102 13.36 4.55 -9.88
CA SER A 102 11.97 4.60 -10.35
C SER A 102 11.87 3.75 -11.61
N ILE A 103 11.01 2.73 -11.58
CA ILE A 103 10.89 1.78 -12.68
C ILE A 103 9.66 2.04 -13.54
N ASP A 104 8.79 3.00 -13.21
CA ASP A 104 7.58 3.28 -13.98
C ASP A 104 7.87 3.54 -15.47
N ASP A 105 8.87 4.37 -15.79
CA ASP A 105 9.26 4.64 -17.18
C ASP A 105 9.95 3.44 -17.85
N LEU A 106 10.59 2.55 -17.07
CA LEU A 106 11.21 1.32 -17.59
C LEU A 106 10.16 0.23 -17.87
N LEU A 107 9.06 0.24 -17.13
CA LEU A 107 7.97 -0.72 -17.28
C LEU A 107 6.94 -0.30 -18.32
N ARG A 108 6.93 0.99 -18.71
CA ARG A 108 6.07 1.46 -19.80
C ARG A 108 6.42 0.69 -21.07
N PRO A 109 5.50 -0.12 -21.61
CA PRO A 109 5.80 -0.92 -22.78
C PRO A 109 5.93 -0.04 -24.02
N ASP A 110 6.91 -0.33 -24.87
CA ASP A 110 7.02 0.26 -26.22
C ASP A 110 5.91 -0.22 -27.17
N HIS A 111 5.20 -1.28 -26.77
CA HIS A 111 4.14 -1.94 -27.52
C HIS A 111 2.81 -1.86 -26.75
N GLY A 112 1.69 -2.07 -27.45
CA GLY A 112 0.38 -2.13 -26.80
C GLY A 112 0.25 -3.30 -25.84
N GLU A 113 -0.86 -3.33 -25.10
CA GLU A 113 -1.14 -4.41 -24.16
C GLU A 113 -1.26 -5.76 -24.88
N PRO A 114 -0.64 -6.83 -24.35
CA PRO A 114 -0.71 -8.14 -24.97
C PRO A 114 -2.13 -8.71 -24.85
N VAL A 115 -2.56 -9.42 -25.90
CA VAL A 115 -3.79 -10.20 -25.90
C VAL A 115 -3.40 -11.68 -25.95
N ARG A 116 -3.66 -12.40 -24.85
CA ARG A 116 -3.30 -13.81 -24.68
C ARG A 116 -4.47 -14.74 -24.95
N TRP A 117 -5.70 -14.31 -24.66
CA TRP A 117 -6.90 -15.13 -24.87
C TRP A 117 -8.01 -14.37 -25.57
N GLU A 118 -8.65 -15.04 -26.52
CA GLU A 118 -9.77 -14.48 -27.27
C GLU A 118 -10.95 -15.47 -27.32
N GLY A 119 -12.13 -14.95 -27.63
CA GLY A 119 -13.31 -15.74 -27.92
C GLY A 119 -13.71 -16.70 -26.79
N GLU A 120 -13.83 -17.99 -27.11
CA GLU A 120 -14.28 -19.00 -26.15
C GLU A 120 -13.29 -19.23 -25.00
N ALA A 121 -11.97 -19.11 -25.27
CA ALA A 121 -10.94 -19.34 -24.26
C ALA A 121 -10.97 -18.28 -23.14
N LEU A 122 -11.24 -17.03 -23.51
CA LEU A 122 -11.44 -15.92 -22.57
C LEU A 122 -12.73 -16.11 -21.77
N ARG A 123 -13.86 -16.37 -22.45
CA ARG A 123 -15.17 -16.56 -21.79
C ARG A 123 -15.19 -17.71 -20.81
N ARG A 124 -14.48 -18.81 -21.10
CA ARG A 124 -14.36 -19.94 -20.16
C ARG A 124 -13.62 -19.55 -18.89
N ARG A 125 -12.55 -18.73 -18.98
CA ARG A 125 -11.83 -18.22 -17.80
C ARG A 125 -12.67 -17.23 -17.00
N GLN A 126 -13.37 -16.33 -17.68
CA GLN A 126 -14.33 -15.42 -17.05
C GLN A 126 -15.38 -16.22 -16.26
N LEU A 127 -15.93 -17.27 -16.86
CA LEU A 127 -16.88 -18.17 -16.21
C LEU A 127 -16.27 -18.90 -15.00
N THR A 128 -15.00 -19.32 -15.06
CA THR A 128 -14.29 -19.95 -13.93
C THR A 128 -14.29 -19.06 -12.69
N TYR A 129 -14.12 -17.76 -12.88
CA TYR A 129 -14.15 -16.77 -11.79
C TYR A 129 -15.54 -16.17 -11.54
N GLY A 130 -16.57 -16.70 -12.20
CA GLY A 130 -17.96 -16.26 -12.03
C GLY A 130 -18.26 -14.86 -12.57
N LEU A 131 -17.42 -14.32 -13.46
CA LEU A 131 -17.64 -13.02 -14.10
C LEU A 131 -18.88 -13.07 -14.99
N THR A 132 -19.66 -12.00 -14.95
CA THR A 132 -20.91 -11.85 -15.68
C THR A 132 -20.85 -10.69 -16.67
N MET A 133 -21.82 -10.64 -17.59
CA MET A 133 -21.98 -9.46 -18.46
C MET A 133 -22.25 -8.19 -17.66
N GLU A 134 -22.90 -8.29 -16.50
CA GLU A 134 -23.15 -7.14 -15.62
C GLU A 134 -21.85 -6.59 -15.05
N ASP A 135 -20.91 -7.46 -14.65
CA ASP A 135 -19.58 -7.04 -14.19
C ASP A 135 -18.81 -6.34 -15.32
N LEU A 136 -18.89 -6.85 -16.55
CA LEU A 136 -18.20 -6.27 -17.69
C LEU A 136 -18.81 -4.93 -18.13
N GLU A 137 -20.14 -4.86 -18.27
CA GLU A 137 -20.84 -3.67 -18.80
C GLU A 137 -21.05 -2.59 -17.75
N LEU A 138 -21.40 -2.94 -16.51
CA LEU A 138 -21.72 -1.94 -15.49
C LEU A 138 -20.50 -1.53 -14.66
N ILE A 139 -19.53 -2.42 -14.45
CA ILE A 139 -18.38 -2.15 -13.58
C ILE A 139 -17.12 -1.86 -14.39
N LEU A 140 -16.71 -2.80 -15.26
CA LEU A 140 -15.45 -2.68 -15.99
C LEU A 140 -15.51 -1.60 -17.09
N HIS A 141 -16.61 -1.54 -17.86
CA HIS A 141 -16.71 -0.61 -18.99
C HIS A 141 -16.56 0.88 -18.59
N PRO A 142 -17.23 1.41 -17.54
CA PRO A 142 -17.00 2.78 -17.09
C PRO A 142 -15.57 3.06 -16.62
N MET A 143 -14.90 2.06 -16.03
CA MET A 143 -13.49 2.20 -15.64
C MET A 143 -12.58 2.41 -16.84
N VAL A 144 -12.93 1.85 -18.00
CA VAL A 144 -12.19 2.01 -19.25
C VAL A 144 -12.57 3.31 -19.96
N GLU A 145 -13.87 3.57 -20.13
CA GLU A 145 -14.37 4.71 -20.91
C GLU A 145 -14.15 6.05 -20.19
N ASP A 146 -14.50 6.12 -18.91
CA ASP A 146 -14.51 7.37 -18.13
C ASP A 146 -13.30 7.52 -17.20
N ALA A 147 -12.46 6.48 -17.08
CA ALA A 147 -11.40 6.38 -16.09
C ALA A 147 -11.90 6.60 -14.64
N LYS A 148 -13.13 6.13 -14.37
CA LYS A 148 -13.81 6.25 -13.06
C LYS A 148 -14.54 4.96 -12.72
N GLU A 149 -14.68 4.70 -11.43
CA GLU A 149 -15.54 3.61 -10.97
C GLU A 149 -17.01 3.86 -11.31
N ALA A 150 -17.78 2.78 -11.41
CA ALA A 150 -19.20 2.83 -11.66
C ALA A 150 -19.97 3.53 -10.53
N ILE A 151 -20.91 4.41 -10.88
CA ILE A 151 -21.78 5.08 -9.92
C ILE A 151 -23.18 4.47 -10.00
N GLY A 152 -23.62 3.87 -8.89
CA GLY A 152 -24.96 3.33 -8.70
C GLY A 152 -25.83 4.16 -7.75
N SER A 153 -27.04 3.67 -7.48
CA SER A 153 -27.95 4.22 -6.47
C SER A 153 -28.75 3.09 -5.80
N MET A 154 -29.52 3.43 -4.75
CA MET A 154 -30.22 2.49 -3.86
C MET A 154 -29.28 1.69 -2.95
N GLY A 155 -29.85 0.95 -1.99
CA GLY A 155 -29.10 0.08 -1.09
C GLY A 155 -28.88 -1.32 -1.69
N ASP A 156 -27.86 -2.03 -1.19
CA ASP A 156 -27.62 -3.44 -1.52
C ASP A 156 -28.67 -4.32 -0.82
N ASP A 157 -29.65 -4.80 -1.58
CA ASP A 157 -30.70 -5.72 -1.14
C ASP A 157 -30.36 -7.19 -1.42
N THR A 158 -29.17 -7.47 -1.93
CA THR A 158 -28.72 -8.83 -2.20
C THR A 158 -28.39 -9.58 -0.90
N PRO A 159 -28.51 -10.92 -0.88
CA PRO A 159 -28.12 -11.70 0.29
C PRO A 159 -26.65 -11.46 0.64
N LEU A 160 -26.33 -11.48 1.94
CA LEU A 160 -24.95 -11.60 2.39
C LEU A 160 -24.28 -12.77 1.66
N ALA A 161 -23.00 -12.64 1.29
CA ALA A 161 -22.31 -13.61 0.45
C ALA A 161 -22.41 -15.06 0.96
N VAL A 162 -22.40 -15.27 2.28
CA VAL A 162 -22.57 -16.58 2.92
C VAL A 162 -23.96 -17.21 2.72
N LEU A 163 -24.99 -16.40 2.47
CA LEU A 163 -26.37 -16.80 2.22
C LEU A 163 -26.70 -16.84 0.72
N SER A 164 -25.77 -16.45 -0.14
CA SER A 164 -25.95 -16.44 -1.59
C SER A 164 -26.08 -17.87 -2.11
N SER A 165 -27.02 -18.09 -3.05
CA SER A 165 -27.14 -19.33 -3.81
C SER A 165 -26.23 -19.36 -5.04
N ARG A 166 -25.57 -18.24 -5.36
CA ARG A 166 -24.61 -18.10 -6.46
C ARG A 166 -23.19 -17.97 -5.91
N TYR A 167 -22.21 -18.33 -6.75
CA TYR A 167 -20.81 -18.08 -6.45
C TYR A 167 -20.58 -16.61 -6.09
N ARG A 168 -19.79 -16.40 -5.03
CA ARG A 168 -19.34 -15.09 -4.57
C ARG A 168 -17.86 -15.23 -4.24
N GLY A 169 -17.05 -14.41 -4.89
CA GLY A 169 -15.62 -14.36 -4.64
C GLY A 169 -15.28 -14.00 -3.20
N MET A 170 -14.04 -14.29 -2.79
CA MET A 170 -13.61 -14.11 -1.41
C MET A 170 -13.70 -12.66 -0.95
N HIS A 171 -13.46 -11.70 -1.85
CA HIS A 171 -13.53 -10.27 -1.58
C HIS A 171 -14.89 -9.84 -1.00
N HIS A 172 -16.02 -10.45 -1.38
CA HIS A 172 -17.34 -10.12 -0.81
C HIS A 172 -17.48 -10.39 0.69
N PHE A 173 -16.63 -11.24 1.26
CA PHE A 173 -16.60 -11.52 2.70
C PHE A 173 -15.77 -10.50 3.48
N PHE A 174 -14.94 -9.71 2.79
CA PHE A 174 -14.20 -8.61 3.36
C PHE A 174 -15.03 -7.34 3.25
N ARG A 175 -15.35 -6.73 4.39
CA ARG A 175 -16.01 -5.41 4.41
C ARG A 175 -14.96 -4.36 4.71
N GLN A 176 -14.93 -3.30 3.91
CA GLN A 176 -14.01 -2.19 4.14
C GLN A 176 -14.32 -1.54 5.49
N ASN A 177 -13.29 -1.43 6.32
CA ASN A 177 -13.39 -0.64 7.53
C ASN A 177 -13.44 0.84 7.17
N PHE A 178 -14.21 1.60 7.93
CA PHE A 178 -14.24 3.04 7.85
C PHE A 178 -14.29 3.62 9.26
N SER A 179 -13.70 4.79 9.45
CA SER A 179 -13.69 5.45 10.75
C SER A 179 -14.97 6.25 10.96
N GLN A 180 -15.49 6.19 12.18
CA GLN A 180 -16.61 7.00 12.63
C GLN A 180 -16.22 7.67 13.95
N VAL A 181 -16.38 8.99 14.04
CA VAL A 181 -16.13 9.82 15.24
C VAL A 181 -14.67 9.87 15.70
N THR A 182 -13.97 8.75 15.79
CA THR A 182 -12.59 8.63 16.33
C THR A 182 -11.56 9.42 15.54
N ASN A 183 -11.67 9.38 14.21
CA ASN A 183 -10.79 10.06 13.28
C ASN A 183 -11.55 10.38 11.98
N PRO A 184 -11.33 11.55 11.38
CA PRO A 184 -12.02 11.93 10.16
C PRO A 184 -11.47 11.17 8.93
N PRO A 185 -12.34 10.80 7.97
CA PRO A 185 -11.88 10.39 6.64
C PRO A 185 -11.28 11.59 5.89
N ILE A 186 -10.45 11.32 4.88
CA ILE A 186 -9.78 12.33 4.05
C ILE A 186 -10.50 12.44 2.71
N ASP A 187 -10.61 13.66 2.17
CA ASP A 187 -11.15 13.90 0.83
C ASP A 187 -10.08 13.57 -0.24
N SER A 188 -10.19 12.38 -0.84
CA SER A 188 -9.22 11.89 -1.83
C SER A 188 -9.22 12.68 -3.15
N LEU A 189 -10.23 13.53 -3.40
CA LEU A 189 -10.30 14.37 -4.60
C LEU A 189 -9.67 15.74 -4.35
N ARG A 190 -10.06 16.41 -3.26
CA ARG A 190 -9.60 17.78 -2.94
C ARG A 190 -8.24 17.80 -2.25
N GLU A 191 -7.94 16.76 -1.47
CA GLU A 191 -6.71 16.65 -0.69
C GLU A 191 -5.76 15.59 -1.24
N ARG A 192 -5.94 15.12 -2.49
CA ARG A 192 -5.12 14.07 -3.13
C ARG A 192 -3.60 14.21 -2.94
N ARG A 193 -3.10 15.45 -2.87
CA ARG A 193 -1.66 15.74 -2.70
C ARG A 193 -1.09 15.22 -1.37
N VAL A 194 -1.93 14.99 -0.37
CA VAL A 194 -1.54 14.37 0.90
C VAL A 194 -1.75 12.86 0.90
N MET A 195 -2.02 12.25 -0.24
CA MET A 195 -2.14 10.80 -0.39
C MET A 195 -1.07 10.30 -1.37
N THR A 196 -0.70 9.03 -1.25
CA THR A 196 0.31 8.41 -2.12
C THR A 196 0.03 6.92 -2.25
N LEU A 197 0.27 6.38 -3.45
CA LEU A 197 0.26 4.95 -3.75
C LEU A 197 1.67 4.42 -4.07
N LYS A 198 2.70 5.26 -3.86
CA LYS A 198 4.10 4.88 -4.09
C LYS A 198 4.40 3.56 -3.40
N THR A 199 4.83 2.60 -4.19
CA THR A 199 5.11 1.24 -3.79
C THR A 199 6.60 1.01 -3.96
N ARG A 200 7.22 0.35 -2.97
CA ARG A 200 8.66 0.10 -2.96
C ARG A 200 8.92 -1.39 -2.84
N LEU A 201 9.95 -1.86 -3.54
CA LEU A 201 10.44 -3.24 -3.50
C LEU A 201 11.88 -3.22 -2.99
N GLY A 202 12.21 -4.15 -2.08
CA GLY A 202 13.56 -4.26 -1.50
C GLY A 202 13.93 -3.21 -0.46
N ASN A 203 12.97 -2.44 0.07
CA ASN A 203 13.25 -1.31 0.98
C ASN A 203 13.14 -1.65 2.48
N LEU A 204 13.04 -2.92 2.84
CA LEU A 204 12.82 -3.37 4.21
C LEU A 204 14.16 -3.80 4.83
N GLY A 205 14.95 -2.80 5.23
CA GLY A 205 16.24 -2.97 5.91
C GLY A 205 16.19 -2.68 7.42
N ASN A 206 17.35 -2.40 8.00
CA ASN A 206 17.47 -2.05 9.42
C ASN A 206 16.95 -0.61 9.66
N ILE A 207 15.88 -0.48 10.45
CA ILE A 207 15.27 0.81 10.79
C ILE A 207 16.12 1.66 11.75
N LEU A 208 17.13 1.07 12.40
CA LEU A 208 18.03 1.75 13.34
C LEU A 208 19.28 2.29 12.64
N ASP A 209 19.48 1.93 11.38
CA ASP A 209 20.61 2.38 10.59
C ASP A 209 20.29 3.70 9.88
N GLU A 210 21.32 4.46 9.52
CA GLU A 210 21.21 5.72 8.79
C GLU A 210 22.32 5.78 7.72
N ASP A 211 22.10 5.04 6.64
CA ASP A 211 23.08 4.81 5.57
C ASP A 211 22.45 4.85 4.16
N GLU A 212 23.26 5.18 3.15
CA GLU A 212 22.84 5.27 1.75
C GLU A 212 22.30 3.96 1.18
N ALA A 213 22.73 2.81 1.73
CA ALA A 213 22.29 1.49 1.28
C ALA A 213 20.78 1.30 1.43
N GLN A 214 20.12 2.02 2.34
CA GLN A 214 18.68 1.99 2.54
C GLN A 214 17.87 2.51 1.33
N LEU A 215 18.50 3.24 0.41
CA LEU A 215 17.86 3.81 -0.78
C LEU A 215 18.16 3.05 -2.08
N ARG A 216 18.84 1.89 -2.00
CA ARG A 216 19.00 0.97 -3.14
C ARG A 216 17.75 0.09 -3.28
N LEU A 217 16.69 0.68 -3.82
CA LEU A 217 15.36 0.08 -3.92
C LEU A 217 14.69 0.42 -5.25
N LEU A 218 13.72 -0.41 -5.63
CA LEU A 218 12.84 -0.13 -6.77
C LEU A 218 11.58 0.60 -6.28
N GLN A 219 11.14 1.60 -7.03
CA GLN A 219 9.93 2.37 -6.73
C GLN A 219 8.97 2.40 -7.93
N LEU A 220 7.70 2.16 -7.62
CA LEU A 220 6.54 2.34 -8.48
C LEU A 220 5.67 3.47 -7.94
N GLU A 221 4.95 4.18 -8.80
CA GLU A 221 3.96 5.19 -8.38
C GLU A 221 2.62 4.57 -7.95
N SER A 222 2.36 3.32 -8.34
CA SER A 222 1.14 2.56 -8.02
C SER A 222 1.48 1.07 -7.76
N PRO A 223 0.73 0.38 -6.88
CA PRO A 223 0.83 -1.08 -6.76
C PRO A 223 0.10 -1.82 -7.89
N VAL A 224 -0.67 -1.11 -8.72
CA VAL A 224 -1.44 -1.68 -9.83
C VAL A 224 -0.58 -1.69 -11.08
N LEU A 225 -0.47 -2.86 -11.71
CA LEU A 225 0.32 -3.07 -12.92
C LEU A 225 -0.54 -3.65 -14.04
N SER A 226 -0.40 -3.09 -15.24
CA SER A 226 -0.91 -3.69 -16.47
C SER A 226 -0.18 -5.01 -16.79
N ASN A 227 -0.69 -5.80 -17.73
CA ASN A 227 -0.08 -7.05 -18.18
C ASN A 227 1.29 -6.79 -18.78
N ALA A 228 1.39 -5.77 -19.62
CA ALA A 228 2.66 -5.37 -20.21
C ALA A 228 3.65 -4.85 -19.16
N GLU A 229 3.21 -4.01 -18.23
CA GLU A 229 4.04 -3.52 -17.12
C GLU A 229 4.50 -4.65 -16.20
N PHE A 230 3.62 -5.61 -15.92
CA PHE A 230 3.94 -6.78 -15.09
C PHE A 230 4.95 -7.69 -15.80
N ASP A 231 4.77 -7.95 -17.10
CA ASP A 231 5.73 -8.75 -17.88
C ASP A 231 7.09 -8.04 -17.95
N ALA A 232 7.12 -6.73 -18.13
CA ALA A 232 8.35 -5.94 -18.06
C ALA A 232 9.01 -6.03 -16.67
N LEU A 233 8.21 -6.06 -15.60
CA LEU A 233 8.71 -6.21 -14.24
C LEU A 233 9.35 -7.58 -14.04
N LEU A 234 8.73 -8.66 -14.55
CA LEU A 234 9.30 -10.00 -14.52
C LEU A 234 10.65 -10.07 -15.24
N VAL A 235 10.75 -9.44 -16.42
CA VAL A 235 12.01 -9.38 -17.18
C VAL A 235 13.08 -8.61 -16.42
N HIS A 236 12.71 -7.50 -15.76
CA HIS A 236 13.63 -6.70 -14.96
C HIS A 236 14.14 -7.47 -13.74
N MET A 237 13.27 -8.20 -13.04
CA MET A 237 13.64 -9.00 -11.87
C MET A 237 14.54 -10.19 -12.25
N GLY A 238 14.26 -10.84 -13.39
CA GLY A 238 15.06 -11.98 -13.85
C GLY A 238 15.17 -13.08 -12.80
N ASP A 239 16.40 -13.50 -12.49
CA ASP A 239 16.69 -14.61 -11.58
C ASP A 239 16.39 -14.31 -10.10
N THR A 240 16.15 -13.05 -9.72
CA THR A 240 15.80 -12.70 -8.33
C THR A 240 14.31 -12.96 -8.03
N ALA A 241 13.52 -13.27 -9.06
CA ALA A 241 12.11 -13.58 -8.93
C ALA A 241 11.83 -15.09 -8.98
N THR A 242 10.83 -15.53 -8.21
CA THR A 242 10.34 -16.91 -8.24
C THR A 242 8.82 -16.92 -8.36
N SER A 243 8.34 -17.57 -9.43
CA SER A 243 6.92 -17.75 -9.69
C SER A 243 6.39 -19.01 -9.02
N ILE A 244 5.32 -18.84 -8.25
CA ILE A 244 4.63 -19.89 -7.52
C ILE A 244 3.24 -20.05 -8.11
N ASP A 245 2.99 -21.26 -8.60
CA ASP A 245 1.70 -21.64 -9.15
C ASP A 245 0.66 -21.77 -8.03
N CYS A 246 -0.37 -20.93 -8.08
CA CYS A 246 -1.48 -20.88 -7.14
C CYS A 246 -2.70 -21.67 -7.65
N THR A 247 -2.46 -22.82 -8.28
CA THR A 247 -3.49 -23.77 -8.69
C THR A 247 -3.29 -25.15 -8.06
N PHE A 248 -4.33 -25.99 -8.11
CA PHE A 248 -4.29 -27.36 -7.62
C PHE A 248 -5.08 -28.32 -8.52
N PRO A 249 -4.74 -29.64 -8.53
CA PRO A 249 -5.42 -30.59 -9.39
C PRO A 249 -6.91 -30.74 -9.05
N ALA A 250 -7.78 -30.75 -10.06
CA ALA A 250 -9.23 -30.86 -9.87
C ALA A 250 -9.63 -32.19 -9.21
N GLU A 251 -8.86 -33.25 -9.47
CA GLU A 251 -9.06 -34.58 -8.89
C GLU A 251 -8.74 -34.67 -7.38
N ALA A 252 -8.07 -33.67 -6.81
CA ALA A 252 -7.66 -33.67 -5.39
C ALA A 252 -8.84 -33.53 -4.41
N GLY A 253 -10.04 -33.18 -4.91
CA GLY A 253 -11.26 -33.12 -4.11
C GLY A 253 -11.18 -32.11 -2.95
N GLU A 254 -11.84 -32.41 -1.83
CA GLU A 254 -11.97 -31.50 -0.69
C GLU A 254 -10.64 -31.14 -0.02
N ALA A 255 -9.66 -32.05 -0.01
CA ALA A 255 -8.35 -31.82 0.58
C ALA A 255 -7.45 -30.93 -0.29
N GLY A 256 -7.73 -30.82 -1.60
CA GLY A 256 -6.87 -30.17 -2.57
C GLY A 256 -6.51 -28.73 -2.24
N LEU A 257 -7.47 -27.94 -1.75
CA LEU A 257 -7.21 -26.54 -1.38
C LEU A 257 -6.26 -26.43 -0.17
N GLY A 258 -6.44 -27.27 0.84
CA GLY A 258 -5.61 -27.27 2.05
C GLY A 258 -4.16 -27.63 1.72
N GLU A 259 -3.97 -28.71 0.97
CA GLU A 259 -2.65 -29.16 0.52
C GLU A 259 -1.98 -28.13 -0.39
N ALA A 260 -2.73 -27.47 -1.27
CA ALA A 260 -2.21 -26.43 -2.14
C ALA A 260 -1.71 -25.21 -1.35
N LEU A 261 -2.45 -24.78 -0.32
CA LEU A 261 -2.02 -23.66 0.52
C LEU A 261 -0.74 -23.99 1.29
N ASP A 262 -0.61 -25.21 1.82
CA ASP A 262 0.61 -25.63 2.50
C ASP A 262 1.79 -25.74 1.53
N ARG A 263 1.56 -26.24 0.31
CA ARG A 263 2.55 -26.25 -0.77
C ARG A 263 3.01 -24.84 -1.14
N ILE A 264 2.09 -23.93 -1.45
CA ILE A 264 2.37 -22.54 -1.84
C ILE A 264 3.17 -21.82 -0.74
N ARG A 265 2.82 -22.03 0.53
CA ARG A 265 3.55 -21.48 1.68
C ARG A 265 4.98 -22.00 1.75
N LEU A 266 5.17 -23.32 1.61
CA LEU A 266 6.48 -23.96 1.67
C LEU A 266 7.37 -23.59 0.48
N GLU A 267 6.82 -23.53 -0.73
CA GLU A 267 7.52 -23.08 -1.92
C GLU A 267 8.00 -21.63 -1.76
N ALA A 268 7.14 -20.75 -1.22
CA ALA A 268 7.52 -19.36 -0.94
C ALA A 268 8.62 -19.27 0.12
N GLU A 269 8.49 -20.00 1.23
CA GLU A 269 9.54 -20.06 2.26
C GLU A 269 10.86 -20.54 1.67
N THR A 270 10.84 -21.61 0.87
CA THR A 270 12.02 -22.20 0.26
C THR A 270 12.69 -21.20 -0.68
N ALA A 271 11.93 -20.58 -1.58
CA ALA A 271 12.44 -19.57 -2.51
C ALA A 271 13.13 -18.41 -1.77
N VAL A 272 12.51 -17.87 -0.71
CA VAL A 272 13.13 -16.78 0.07
C VAL A 272 14.43 -17.24 0.74
N ARG A 273 14.47 -18.47 1.27
CA ARG A 273 15.69 -19.03 1.89
C ARG A 273 16.80 -19.29 0.89
N GLU A 274 16.46 -19.55 -0.37
CA GLU A 274 17.40 -19.71 -1.48
C GLU A 274 17.91 -18.37 -2.03
N GLY A 275 17.40 -17.24 -1.53
CA GLY A 275 17.86 -15.90 -1.90
C GLY A 275 16.96 -15.17 -2.90
N CYS A 276 15.74 -15.64 -3.13
CA CYS A 276 14.74 -14.90 -3.89
C CYS A 276 14.44 -13.55 -3.23
N GLU A 277 14.34 -12.49 -4.04
CA GLU A 277 13.96 -11.14 -3.61
C GLU A 277 12.49 -10.82 -3.98
N HIS A 278 11.91 -11.56 -4.93
CA HIS A 278 10.57 -11.30 -5.43
C HIS A 278 9.77 -12.59 -5.60
N VAL A 279 8.75 -12.79 -4.77
CA VAL A 279 7.81 -13.91 -4.93
C VAL A 279 6.64 -13.46 -5.80
N ILE A 280 6.35 -14.21 -6.85
CA ILE A 280 5.19 -13.99 -7.72
C ILE A 280 4.16 -15.09 -7.47
N LEU A 281 2.96 -14.71 -7.05
CA LEU A 281 1.84 -15.63 -6.92
C LEU A 281 0.94 -15.48 -8.15
N SER A 282 0.59 -16.59 -8.80
CA SER A 282 -0.26 -16.55 -10.00
C SER A 282 -1.20 -17.74 -10.12
N ASP A 283 -2.45 -17.48 -10.45
CA ASP A 283 -3.48 -18.47 -10.82
C ASP A 283 -3.61 -18.66 -12.35
N GLU A 284 -2.67 -18.15 -13.15
CA GLU A 284 -2.72 -18.17 -14.62
C GLU A 284 -2.78 -19.59 -15.21
N ALA A 285 -2.22 -20.58 -14.50
CA ALA A 285 -2.21 -22.00 -14.89
C ALA A 285 -3.59 -22.70 -14.80
N VAL A 286 -4.66 -21.97 -14.48
CA VAL A 286 -6.02 -22.49 -14.39
C VAL A 286 -6.43 -23.19 -15.69
N SER A 287 -7.01 -24.38 -15.56
CA SER A 287 -7.43 -25.21 -16.70
C SER A 287 -8.50 -26.21 -16.29
N SER A 288 -8.97 -27.04 -17.22
CA SER A 288 -9.95 -28.09 -16.90
C SER A 288 -9.45 -29.11 -15.87
N GLY A 289 -8.13 -29.27 -15.72
CA GLY A 289 -7.52 -30.15 -14.72
C GLY A 289 -6.93 -29.42 -13.51
N ARG A 290 -6.93 -28.07 -13.51
CA ARG A 290 -6.30 -27.26 -12.45
C ARG A 290 -7.24 -26.16 -11.99
N VAL A 291 -7.61 -26.20 -10.71
CA VAL A 291 -8.49 -25.23 -10.06
C VAL A 291 -7.64 -24.12 -9.45
N ALA A 292 -8.05 -22.87 -9.64
CA ALA A 292 -7.40 -21.71 -9.03
C ALA A 292 -7.65 -21.66 -7.51
N VAL A 293 -6.60 -21.38 -6.74
CA VAL A 293 -6.74 -20.98 -5.33
C VAL A 293 -7.21 -19.52 -5.31
N PRO A 294 -8.20 -19.15 -4.47
CA PRO A 294 -8.58 -17.75 -4.33
C PRO A 294 -7.36 -16.89 -3.97
N MET A 295 -7.01 -15.92 -4.81
CA MET A 295 -5.73 -15.23 -4.69
C MET A 295 -5.60 -14.38 -3.43
N ILE A 296 -6.72 -13.88 -2.88
CA ILE A 296 -6.76 -13.26 -1.54
C ILE A 296 -6.31 -14.24 -0.46
N LEU A 297 -6.73 -15.50 -0.54
CA LEU A 297 -6.35 -16.55 0.42
C LEU A 297 -4.89 -16.94 0.26
N ALA A 298 -4.43 -17.18 -0.98
CA ALA A 298 -3.04 -17.51 -1.27
C ALA A 298 -2.09 -16.40 -0.78
N THR A 299 -2.42 -15.14 -1.08
CA THR A 299 -1.64 -13.96 -0.68
C THR A 299 -1.57 -13.85 0.84
N GLY A 300 -2.71 -13.91 1.53
CA GLY A 300 -2.74 -13.83 3.00
C GLY A 300 -2.02 -15.00 3.69
N ALA A 301 -2.13 -16.21 3.12
CA ALA A 301 -1.45 -17.41 3.61
C ALA A 301 0.08 -17.27 3.51
N VAL A 302 0.60 -16.85 2.35
CA VAL A 302 2.04 -16.63 2.13
C VAL A 302 2.54 -15.47 2.98
N HIS A 303 1.85 -14.31 2.96
CA HIS A 303 2.25 -13.14 3.73
C HIS A 303 2.35 -13.46 5.22
N SER A 304 1.29 -14.00 5.82
CA SER A 304 1.28 -14.32 7.26
C SER A 304 2.30 -15.39 7.64
N HIS A 305 2.53 -16.36 6.76
CA HIS A 305 3.55 -17.39 6.97
C HIS A 305 4.97 -16.81 6.94
N LEU A 306 5.31 -16.01 5.92
CA LEU A 306 6.61 -15.35 5.82
C LEU A 306 6.85 -14.38 6.99
N VAL A 307 5.82 -13.69 7.48
CA VAL A 307 5.94 -12.86 8.69
C VAL A 307 6.27 -13.72 9.91
N LYS A 308 5.58 -14.84 10.12
CA LYS A 308 5.85 -15.77 11.23
C LYS A 308 7.26 -16.36 11.18
N GLN A 309 7.79 -16.60 9.98
CA GLN A 309 9.15 -17.09 9.77
C GLN A 309 10.22 -15.98 9.75
N LYS A 310 9.83 -14.70 9.92
CA LYS A 310 10.71 -13.52 9.83
C LYS A 310 11.37 -13.36 8.46
N LEU A 311 10.71 -13.84 7.41
CA LEU A 311 11.18 -13.84 6.03
C LEU A 311 10.55 -12.72 5.18
N ARG A 312 9.39 -12.17 5.59
CA ARG A 312 8.64 -11.18 4.78
C ARG A 312 9.43 -9.90 4.48
N THR A 313 10.44 -9.57 5.29
CA THR A 313 11.32 -8.41 5.09
C THR A 313 12.25 -8.56 3.89
N PHE A 314 12.52 -9.77 3.43
CA PHE A 314 13.49 -10.01 2.36
C PHE A 314 12.88 -10.01 0.96
N VAL A 315 11.54 -10.04 0.87
CA VAL A 315 10.86 -10.19 -0.42
C VAL A 315 9.75 -9.20 -0.66
N SER A 316 9.54 -8.83 -1.92
CA SER A 316 8.24 -8.32 -2.38
C SER A 316 7.31 -9.47 -2.71
N LEU A 317 6.00 -9.30 -2.49
CA LEU A 317 4.98 -10.28 -2.84
C LEU A 317 4.11 -9.73 -3.99
N ASN A 318 4.32 -10.20 -5.20
CA ASN A 318 3.65 -9.70 -6.40
C ASN A 318 2.55 -10.69 -6.83
N VAL A 319 1.35 -10.22 -7.15
CA VAL A 319 0.19 -11.08 -7.36
C VAL A 319 -0.39 -10.88 -8.76
N ARG A 320 -0.57 -11.97 -9.50
CA ARG A 320 -1.44 -12.03 -10.69
C ARG A 320 -2.71 -12.77 -10.32
N ALA A 321 -3.86 -12.15 -10.54
CA ALA A 321 -5.15 -12.71 -10.15
C ALA A 321 -6.16 -12.61 -11.29
N GLY A 322 -6.77 -13.73 -11.65
CA GLY A 322 -7.81 -13.79 -12.68
C GLY A 322 -9.18 -13.33 -12.19
N GLU A 323 -9.46 -13.48 -10.89
CA GLU A 323 -10.71 -13.04 -10.26
C GLU A 323 -10.73 -11.51 -9.98
N CYS A 324 -9.57 -10.85 -10.01
CA CYS A 324 -9.47 -9.43 -9.70
C CYS A 324 -10.05 -8.58 -10.83
N LEU A 325 -11.03 -7.72 -10.52
CA LEU A 325 -11.69 -6.84 -11.49
C LEU A 325 -11.86 -5.41 -10.95
N ASP A 326 -12.40 -5.26 -9.74
CA ASP A 326 -12.79 -3.97 -9.18
C ASP A 326 -11.77 -3.40 -8.17
N VAL A 327 -11.98 -2.15 -7.78
CA VAL A 327 -11.15 -1.43 -6.80
C VAL A 327 -11.13 -2.16 -5.45
N HIS A 328 -12.22 -2.83 -5.07
CA HIS A 328 -12.32 -3.53 -3.81
C HIS A 328 -11.39 -4.74 -3.75
N TYR A 329 -11.31 -5.53 -4.82
CA TYR A 329 -10.40 -6.68 -4.91
C TYR A 329 -8.94 -6.25 -4.74
N PHE A 330 -8.53 -5.18 -5.43
CA PHE A 330 -7.20 -4.59 -5.26
C PHE A 330 -6.94 -4.18 -3.81
N ALA A 331 -7.89 -3.48 -3.18
CA ALA A 331 -7.76 -3.04 -1.80
C ALA A 331 -7.58 -4.22 -0.83
N VAL A 332 -8.31 -5.32 -1.03
CA VAL A 332 -8.18 -6.52 -0.20
C VAL A 332 -6.82 -7.19 -0.44
N LEU A 333 -6.39 -7.40 -1.69
CA LEU A 333 -5.08 -7.99 -2.01
C LEU A 333 -3.93 -7.23 -1.36
N ILE A 334 -3.91 -5.91 -1.52
CA ILE A 334 -2.90 -5.04 -0.91
C ILE A 334 -2.98 -5.13 0.62
N GLY A 335 -4.19 -5.05 1.18
CA GLY A 335 -4.42 -5.12 2.62
C GLY A 335 -4.01 -6.45 3.27
N VAL A 336 -4.02 -7.56 2.52
CA VAL A 336 -3.57 -8.88 3.01
C VAL A 336 -2.10 -9.19 2.69
N GLY A 337 -1.36 -8.24 2.11
CA GLY A 337 0.10 -8.28 2.05
C GLY A 337 0.73 -8.29 0.65
N ALA A 338 -0.07 -8.13 -0.42
CA ALA A 338 0.45 -7.92 -1.76
C ALA A 338 1.23 -6.59 -1.85
N THR A 339 2.42 -6.64 -2.43
CA THR A 339 3.21 -5.47 -2.81
C THR A 339 2.70 -4.88 -4.13
N THR A 340 2.47 -5.73 -5.13
CA THR A 340 1.86 -5.33 -6.41
C THR A 340 0.75 -6.31 -6.79
N ALA A 341 -0.19 -5.84 -7.61
CA ALA A 341 -1.30 -6.64 -8.11
C ALA A 341 -1.53 -6.37 -9.61
N ASN A 342 -1.76 -7.45 -10.36
CA ASN A 342 -2.05 -7.43 -11.78
C ASN A 342 -3.35 -8.23 -12.04
N ALA A 343 -4.39 -7.51 -12.47
CA ALA A 343 -5.71 -8.04 -12.80
C ALA A 343 -5.72 -8.55 -14.24
N TYR A 344 -4.94 -9.59 -14.52
CA TYR A 344 -4.60 -9.94 -15.90
C TYR A 344 -5.83 -10.29 -16.75
N LEU A 345 -6.81 -11.00 -16.18
CA LEU A 345 -7.99 -11.42 -16.91
C LEU A 345 -8.97 -10.27 -17.15
N ALA A 346 -9.05 -9.31 -16.22
CA ALA A 346 -9.83 -8.11 -16.42
C ALA A 346 -9.29 -7.33 -17.62
N GLN A 347 -7.97 -7.21 -17.75
CA GLN A 347 -7.36 -6.54 -18.89
C GLN A 347 -7.58 -7.28 -20.22
N GLU A 348 -7.50 -8.61 -20.21
CA GLU A 348 -7.86 -9.43 -21.38
C GLU A 348 -9.35 -9.31 -21.74
N SER A 349 -10.19 -8.89 -20.79
CA SER A 349 -11.61 -8.62 -21.03
C SER A 349 -11.87 -7.21 -21.60
N ILE A 350 -10.88 -6.32 -21.53
CA ILE A 350 -10.93 -4.97 -22.13
C ILE A 350 -10.54 -5.03 -23.61
N ALA A 351 -9.57 -5.88 -23.95
CA ALA A 351 -9.11 -6.12 -25.31
C ALA A 351 -10.21 -6.73 -26.19
#